data_AF-A0AAQ6IKW5-F1
#
_entry.id   AF-A0AAQ6IKW5-F1
#
_cell.length_a   1.000
_cell.length_b   1.000
_cell.length_c   1.000
_cell.angle_alpha   90.00
_cell.angle_beta   90.00
_cell.angle_gamma   90.00
#
_symmetry.space_group_name_H-M   'P 1'
#
loop_
_entity.id
_entity.type
_entity.pdbx_description
1 polymer ?
#
loop_
_entity_poly.entity_id
_entity_poly.type
_entity_poly.pdbx_seq_one_letter_code
_entity_poly.pdbx_strand_id
1 'polypeptide(L)'
;MEATALHIRLFFNVLLMRDVLGCQHHHLKHDATFLQVLPSRLQFFEYETISLICEGFNVSAKWKGLSNTEEIIPICVNSTGTPTVNCTIYNVFEADSGVYWCESGLGERSNAVNITVTAGSVILESPALPVLEGEIVTLHCREEATAFNYIADFYKNGLLIHASYSGKMTIHNVSRADEGLYKCRIPEAGESAGSWLTVASSVILETPVHPVIEGEAATLHCRLKSSPAKFPAVFYKDGLFIGTSSTGNMSIHRVYMSHEGLYKCHISGVGESPQSWLTVRAFHTETCLDHFFYFFLLLKTASTVVLAALLLLLVGLYHCSQKCCAEKRPQGNSVCGFI
;
A
#
# COMPACT_ATOMS: atom_id res chain seq x y z
N MET A 1 55.87 -8.17 23.30
CA MET A 1 55.11 -7.41 22.28
C MET A 1 53.99 -8.27 21.69
N GLU A 2 53.21 -8.98 22.53
CA GLU A 2 52.16 -9.91 22.05
C GLU A 2 50.74 -9.37 22.27
N ALA A 3 50.55 -8.38 23.14
CA ALA A 3 49.22 -7.84 23.48
C ALA A 3 48.64 -6.89 22.41
N THR A 4 49.47 -6.26 21.59
CA THR A 4 49.05 -5.30 20.54
C THR A 4 48.60 -5.98 19.24
N ALA A 5 49.07 -7.20 18.96
CA ALA A 5 48.72 -7.95 17.76
C ALA A 5 47.31 -8.58 17.83
N LEU A 6 46.85 -8.94 19.03
CA LEU A 6 45.52 -9.53 19.25
C LEU A 6 44.41 -8.47 19.10
N HIS A 7 44.66 -7.24 19.57
CA HIS A 7 43.71 -6.12 19.47
C HIS A 7 43.46 -5.68 18.01
N ILE A 8 44.49 -5.71 17.17
CA ILE A 8 44.37 -5.35 15.74
C ILE A 8 43.59 -6.42 14.96
N ARG A 9 43.78 -7.72 15.28
CA ARG A 9 42.99 -8.81 14.69
C ARG A 9 41.52 -8.76 15.08
N LEU A 10 41.22 -8.44 16.34
CA LEU A 10 39.84 -8.26 16.82
C LEU A 10 39.17 -7.04 16.16
N PHE A 11 39.88 -5.94 15.97
CA PHE A 11 39.35 -4.74 15.32
C PHE A 11 39.01 -4.95 13.84
N PHE A 12 39.83 -5.74 13.11
CA PHE A 12 39.55 -6.11 11.72
C PHE A 12 38.37 -7.09 11.57
N ASN A 13 38.22 -8.04 12.50
CA ASN A 13 37.07 -8.96 12.49
C ASN A 13 35.76 -8.27 12.88
N VAL A 14 35.80 -7.22 13.72
CA VAL A 14 34.63 -6.40 14.08
C VAL A 14 34.20 -5.49 12.93
N LEU A 15 35.13 -5.02 12.08
CA LEU A 15 34.80 -4.23 10.88
C LEU A 15 34.18 -5.07 9.73
N LEU A 16 34.47 -6.37 9.66
CA LEU A 16 33.91 -7.27 8.64
C LEU A 16 32.46 -7.71 8.91
N MET A 17 31.93 -7.50 10.12
CA MET A 17 30.60 -7.96 10.53
C MET A 17 29.51 -6.88 10.49
N ARG A 18 29.80 -5.67 9.99
CA ARG A 18 28.83 -4.55 10.04
C ARG A 18 28.14 -4.19 8.71
N ASP A 19 28.54 -4.74 7.57
CA ASP A 19 27.99 -4.30 6.27
C ASP A 19 27.52 -5.44 5.36
N VAL A 20 26.78 -6.41 5.91
CA VAL A 20 25.96 -7.34 5.09
C VAL A 20 24.61 -7.57 5.77
N LEU A 21 23.80 -6.52 5.88
CA LEU A 21 22.34 -6.62 6.04
C LEU A 21 21.66 -5.54 5.20
N GLY A 22 20.89 -5.96 4.20
CA GLY A 22 20.06 -5.11 3.35
C GLY A 22 20.61 -5.04 1.91
N CYS A 23 19.89 -5.42 0.86
CA CYS A 23 18.45 -5.47 0.68
C CYS A 23 18.07 -6.63 -0.26
N GLN A 24 17.37 -7.63 0.27
CA GLN A 24 16.49 -8.43 -0.55
C GLN A 24 15.07 -8.00 -0.22
N HIS A 25 14.63 -6.92 -0.88
CA HIS A 25 13.23 -6.49 -0.85
C HIS A 25 12.44 -7.38 -1.81
N HIS A 26 12.13 -8.60 -1.39
CA HIS A 26 10.99 -9.31 -1.96
C HIS A 26 9.74 -8.59 -1.45
N HIS A 27 9.27 -7.59 -2.20
CA HIS A 27 7.88 -7.16 -2.07
C HIS A 27 7.02 -8.34 -2.52
N LEU A 28 6.47 -9.05 -1.54
CA LEU A 28 5.37 -9.96 -1.79
C LEU A 28 4.26 -9.14 -2.47
N LYS A 29 3.64 -9.75 -3.47
CA LYS A 29 2.42 -9.26 -4.10
C LYS A 29 1.35 -9.13 -3.01
N HIS A 30 1.06 -7.92 -2.55
CA HIS A 30 -0.04 -7.66 -1.63
C HIS A 30 -1.34 -7.64 -2.44
N ASP A 31 -2.23 -8.58 -2.12
CA ASP A 31 -3.57 -8.62 -2.71
C ASP A 31 -4.38 -7.43 -2.20
N ALA A 32 -5.22 -6.86 -3.05
CA ALA A 32 -5.99 -5.68 -2.71
C ALA A 32 -6.93 -5.96 -1.53
N THR A 33 -6.75 -5.22 -0.43
CA THR A 33 -7.61 -5.35 0.74
C THR A 33 -8.95 -4.67 0.51
N PHE A 34 -10.05 -5.40 0.69
CA PHE A 34 -11.40 -4.85 0.54
C PHE A 34 -12.30 -5.21 1.71
N LEU A 35 -13.01 -4.20 2.25
CA LEU A 35 -14.04 -4.36 3.27
C LEU A 35 -15.43 -4.26 2.63
N GLN A 36 -16.25 -5.29 2.85
CA GLN A 36 -17.66 -5.33 2.49
C GLN A 36 -18.53 -5.29 3.76
N VAL A 37 -19.70 -4.66 3.67
CA VAL A 37 -20.70 -4.59 4.73
C VAL A 37 -21.94 -5.36 4.30
N LEU A 38 -22.45 -6.23 5.16
CA LEU A 38 -23.67 -6.99 4.95
C LEU A 38 -24.67 -6.75 6.09
N PRO A 39 -25.94 -6.44 5.76
CA PRO A 39 -26.44 -6.02 4.45
C PRO A 39 -25.73 -4.77 3.92
N SER A 40 -25.71 -4.57 2.59
CA SER A 40 -24.99 -3.45 1.92
C SER A 40 -25.67 -2.10 2.16
N ARG A 41 -25.59 -1.62 3.40
CA ARG A 41 -26.09 -0.33 3.86
C ARG A 41 -25.22 0.27 4.97
N LEU A 42 -25.36 1.57 5.22
CA LEU A 42 -24.58 2.31 6.22
C LEU A 42 -25.34 2.63 7.51
N GLN A 43 -26.67 2.50 7.50
CA GLN A 43 -27.50 2.81 8.66
C GLN A 43 -28.22 1.55 9.14
N PHE A 44 -28.30 1.40 10.46
CA PHE A 44 -28.90 0.26 11.14
C PHE A 44 -29.73 0.72 12.33
N PHE A 45 -30.80 -0.01 12.62
CA PHE A 45 -31.51 0.15 13.89
C PHE A 45 -30.77 -0.57 15.02
N GLU A 46 -31.02 -0.17 16.26
CA GLU A 46 -30.60 -0.97 17.40
C GLU A 46 -31.13 -2.41 17.29
N TYR A 47 -30.41 -3.35 17.90
CA TYR A 47 -30.72 -4.79 17.87
C TYR A 47 -30.59 -5.47 16.50
N GLU A 48 -30.18 -4.74 15.44
CA GLU A 48 -29.83 -5.37 14.16
C GLU A 48 -28.47 -6.10 14.22
N THR A 49 -28.18 -6.85 13.16
CA THR A 49 -26.91 -7.56 12.98
C THR A 49 -26.15 -6.99 11.79
N ILE A 50 -24.85 -6.77 11.97
CA ILE A 50 -23.94 -6.30 10.94
C ILE A 50 -22.85 -7.35 10.72
N SER A 51 -22.59 -7.70 9.46
CA SER A 51 -21.45 -8.54 9.09
C SER A 51 -20.45 -7.74 8.25
N LEU A 52 -19.20 -7.73 8.70
CA LEU A 52 -18.05 -7.09 8.05
C LEU A 52 -17.16 -8.17 7.45
N ILE A 53 -16.99 -8.15 6.12
CA ILE A 53 -16.17 -9.12 5.40
C ILE A 53 -14.92 -8.44 4.88
N CYS A 54 -13.76 -8.94 5.31
CA CYS A 54 -12.46 -8.54 4.79
C CYS A 54 -11.95 -9.59 3.81
N GLU A 55 -11.69 -9.19 2.57
CA GLU A 55 -11.04 -10.01 1.55
C GLU A 55 -9.56 -9.60 1.40
N GLY A 56 -8.64 -10.58 1.33
CA GLY A 56 -7.24 -10.35 0.93
C GLY A 56 -6.15 -10.69 1.96
N PHE A 57 -6.42 -11.44 3.04
CA PHE A 57 -5.40 -11.70 4.08
C PHE A 57 -5.40 -13.07 4.76
N ASN A 58 -4.21 -13.49 5.20
CA ASN A 58 -4.00 -14.33 6.39
C ASN A 58 -4.07 -13.44 7.66
N VAL A 59 -5.26 -12.97 8.05
CA VAL A 59 -5.37 -11.96 9.13
C VAL A 59 -5.30 -12.58 10.53
N SER A 60 -4.48 -11.99 11.40
CA SER A 60 -4.86 -11.71 12.78
C SER A 60 -5.58 -10.35 12.77
N ALA A 61 -6.89 -10.36 12.55
CA ALA A 61 -7.66 -9.13 12.35
C ALA A 61 -7.65 -8.28 13.62
N LYS A 62 -6.94 -7.15 13.58
CA LYS A 62 -7.05 -6.11 14.60
C LYS A 62 -8.08 -5.11 14.12
N TRP A 63 -9.11 -4.92 14.92
CA TRP A 63 -10.21 -4.00 14.64
C TRP A 63 -10.02 -2.76 15.47
N LYS A 64 -10.19 -1.60 14.85
CA LYS A 64 -10.28 -0.35 15.60
C LYS A 64 -11.48 0.42 15.09
N GLY A 65 -12.67 -0.02 15.48
CA GLY A 65 -13.83 0.88 15.44
C GLY A 65 -13.55 2.03 16.39
N LEU A 66 -13.62 3.27 15.91
CA LEU A 66 -13.61 4.44 16.80
C LEU A 66 -14.99 4.52 17.49
N SER A 67 -15.27 3.58 18.39
CA SER A 67 -16.35 3.70 19.37
C SER A 67 -15.74 4.33 20.62
N ASN A 68 -16.40 5.35 21.17
CA ASN A 68 -15.90 6.13 22.30
C ASN A 68 -15.99 5.38 23.65
N THR A 69 -16.31 4.09 23.66
CA THR A 69 -16.43 3.28 24.87
C THR A 69 -16.21 1.80 24.54
N GLU A 70 -15.07 1.27 24.99
CA GLU A 70 -14.68 -0.15 24.94
C GLU A 70 -14.46 -0.78 23.56
N GLU A 71 -13.43 -1.62 23.48
CA GLU A 71 -13.00 -2.32 22.27
C GLU A 71 -14.07 -3.37 21.91
N ILE A 72 -14.96 -3.05 20.95
CA ILE A 72 -15.93 -4.02 20.43
C ILE A 72 -15.13 -5.19 19.85
N ILE A 73 -15.30 -6.39 20.42
CA ILE A 73 -14.69 -7.63 19.92
C ILE A 73 -15.76 -8.34 19.06
N PRO A 74 -15.80 -8.13 17.73
CA PRO A 74 -16.74 -8.85 16.88
C PRO A 74 -16.42 -10.35 16.86
N ILE A 75 -17.45 -11.19 16.65
CA ILE A 75 -17.23 -12.63 16.48
C ILE A 75 -16.72 -12.85 15.06
N CYS A 76 -15.44 -13.21 14.96
CA CYS A 76 -14.75 -13.38 13.69
C CYS A 76 -14.50 -14.85 13.37
N VAL A 77 -14.84 -15.26 12.15
CA VAL A 77 -14.61 -16.61 11.63
C VAL A 77 -13.73 -16.53 10.40
N ASN A 78 -12.64 -17.31 10.40
CA ASN A 78 -11.77 -17.46 9.25
C ASN A 78 -12.36 -18.52 8.30
N SER A 79 -12.52 -18.16 7.03
CA SER A 79 -12.93 -19.13 6.01
C SER A 79 -11.77 -20.09 5.72
N THR A 80 -12.00 -21.39 5.81
CA THR A 80 -10.98 -22.40 5.51
C THR A 80 -10.71 -22.43 4.00
N GLY A 81 -9.47 -22.06 3.61
CA GLY A 81 -9.03 -22.12 2.21
C GLY A 81 -9.17 -20.82 1.41
N THR A 82 -9.72 -19.74 1.99
CA THR A 82 -9.70 -18.40 1.39
C THR A 82 -9.13 -17.35 2.35
N PRO A 83 -8.44 -16.31 1.86
CA PRO A 83 -7.89 -15.24 2.69
C PRO A 83 -9.00 -14.24 3.07
N THR A 84 -10.05 -14.74 3.71
CA THR A 84 -11.29 -13.99 3.98
C THR A 84 -11.69 -14.17 5.43
N VAL A 85 -11.97 -13.04 6.08
CA VAL A 85 -12.43 -12.99 7.48
C VAL A 85 -13.79 -12.34 7.53
N ASN A 86 -14.76 -13.03 8.11
CA ASN A 86 -16.11 -12.52 8.34
C ASN A 86 -16.28 -12.27 9.84
N CYS A 87 -16.65 -11.05 10.19
CA CYS A 87 -16.86 -10.62 11.57
C CYS A 87 -18.28 -10.11 11.73
N THR A 88 -19.02 -10.70 12.67
CA THR A 88 -20.42 -10.34 12.92
C THR A 88 -20.57 -9.67 14.28
N ILE A 89 -21.28 -8.54 14.28
CA ILE A 89 -21.71 -7.82 15.47
C ILE A 89 -23.22 -8.06 15.60
N TYR A 90 -23.60 -8.74 16.68
CA TYR A 90 -24.99 -9.04 16.99
C TYR A 90 -25.55 -7.98 17.94
N ASN A 91 -26.82 -7.62 17.75
CA ASN A 91 -27.54 -6.67 18.59
C ASN A 91 -26.79 -5.35 18.76
N VAL A 92 -26.57 -4.64 17.65
CA VAL A 92 -25.86 -3.36 17.68
C VAL A 92 -26.62 -2.29 18.49
N PHE A 93 -25.88 -1.38 19.12
CA PHE A 93 -26.39 -0.21 19.85
C PHE A 93 -25.82 1.08 19.28
N GLU A 94 -26.38 2.24 19.64
CA GLU A 94 -25.87 3.54 19.18
C GLU A 94 -24.36 3.73 19.40
N ALA A 95 -23.82 3.16 20.49
CA ALA A 95 -22.41 3.18 20.84
C ALA A 95 -21.50 2.42 19.85
N ASP A 96 -22.06 1.53 19.03
CA ASP A 96 -21.33 0.83 17.96
C ASP A 96 -21.19 1.69 16.69
N SER A 97 -21.80 2.88 16.64
CA SER A 97 -21.61 3.80 15.51
C SER A 97 -20.14 4.21 15.37
N GLY A 98 -19.64 4.24 14.13
CA GLY A 98 -18.27 4.69 13.88
C GLY A 98 -17.70 4.25 12.54
N VAL A 99 -16.40 4.51 12.39
CA VAL A 99 -15.66 4.15 11.18
C VAL A 99 -15.04 2.77 11.34
N TYR A 100 -15.30 1.90 10.37
CA TYR A 100 -14.81 0.52 10.31
C TYR A 100 -13.85 0.34 9.14
N TRP A 101 -12.73 -0.34 9.38
CA TRP A 101 -11.76 -0.77 8.38
C TRP A 101 -11.10 -2.08 8.83
N CYS A 102 -10.59 -2.86 7.88
CA CYS A 102 -9.72 -3.99 8.13
C CYS A 102 -8.27 -3.51 8.19
N GLU A 103 -7.51 -3.98 9.17
CA GLU A 103 -6.07 -3.73 9.27
C GLU A 103 -5.29 -5.05 9.26
N SER A 104 -4.26 -5.11 8.43
CA SER A 104 -3.37 -6.28 8.33
C SER A 104 -2.36 -6.31 9.48
N GLY A 105 -1.75 -7.46 9.71
CA GLY A 105 -0.65 -7.59 10.69
C GLY A 105 0.58 -6.71 10.36
N LEU A 106 0.65 -6.18 9.14
CA LEU A 106 1.69 -5.27 8.65
C LEU A 106 1.26 -3.79 8.69
N GLY A 107 0.05 -3.48 9.15
CA GLY A 107 -0.50 -2.12 9.24
C GLY A 107 -1.17 -1.60 7.96
N GLU A 108 -1.40 -2.46 6.96
CA GLU A 108 -2.13 -2.09 5.74
C GLU A 108 -3.63 -1.99 6.03
N ARG A 109 -4.29 -0.95 5.51
CA ARG A 109 -5.71 -0.70 5.77
C ARG A 109 -6.57 -0.87 4.52
N SER A 110 -7.74 -1.47 4.69
CA SER A 110 -8.80 -1.51 3.67
C SER A 110 -9.40 -0.12 3.42
N ASN A 111 -10.40 -0.07 2.52
CA ASN A 111 -11.37 1.02 2.55
C ASN A 111 -12.04 1.12 3.92
N ALA A 112 -12.41 2.34 4.30
CA ALA A 112 -13.13 2.62 5.52
C ALA A 112 -14.60 2.93 5.20
N VAL A 113 -15.50 2.48 6.06
CA VAL A 113 -16.95 2.75 5.98
C VAL A 113 -17.42 3.36 7.30
N ASN A 114 -18.31 4.35 7.24
CA ASN A 114 -18.87 4.98 8.43
C ASN A 114 -20.28 4.43 8.67
N ILE A 115 -20.43 3.62 9.72
CA ILE A 115 -21.69 2.96 10.07
C ILE A 115 -22.38 3.78 11.16
N THR A 116 -23.67 4.01 11.00
CA THR A 116 -24.52 4.69 12.00
C THR A 116 -25.57 3.72 12.51
N VAL A 117 -25.59 3.52 13.82
CA VAL A 117 -26.63 2.78 14.53
C VAL A 117 -27.49 3.81 15.27
N THR A 118 -28.81 3.70 15.17
CA THR A 118 -29.75 4.68 15.73
C THR A 118 -30.84 4.01 16.55
N ALA A 119 -31.20 4.63 17.68
CA ALA A 119 -32.42 4.32 18.43
C ALA A 119 -33.66 5.07 17.88
N GLY A 120 -33.48 5.87 16.82
CA GLY A 120 -34.58 6.52 16.11
C GLY A 120 -35.35 5.56 15.19
N SER A 121 -36.56 5.95 14.80
CA SER A 121 -37.48 5.06 14.07
C SER A 121 -37.30 5.04 12.55
N VAL A 122 -36.41 5.86 11.99
CA VAL A 122 -36.21 5.99 10.54
C VAL A 122 -34.72 5.89 10.17
N ILE A 123 -34.41 5.07 9.17
CA ILE A 123 -33.08 5.02 8.55
C ILE A 123 -33.17 5.19 7.04
N LEU A 124 -32.05 5.58 6.43
CA LEU A 124 -31.85 5.53 4.99
C LEU A 124 -30.95 4.35 4.64
N GLU A 125 -31.52 3.34 3.97
CA GLU A 125 -30.75 2.27 3.35
C GLU A 125 -30.11 2.79 2.05
N SER A 126 -28.86 3.24 2.16
CA SER A 126 -27.99 3.63 1.05
C SER A 126 -26.81 2.66 0.93
N PRO A 127 -26.29 2.36 -0.29
CA PRO A 127 -25.16 1.44 -0.47
C PRO A 127 -23.96 1.74 0.43
N ALA A 128 -23.34 0.70 0.97
CA ALA A 128 -22.15 0.84 1.84
C ALA A 128 -20.85 1.13 1.08
N LEU A 129 -20.85 0.92 -0.24
CA LEU A 129 -19.69 1.06 -1.11
C LEU A 129 -20.00 2.04 -2.25
N PRO A 130 -18.97 2.67 -2.85
CA PRO A 130 -19.16 3.55 -3.99
C PRO A 130 -19.92 2.86 -5.13
N VAL A 131 -20.94 3.54 -5.66
CA VAL A 131 -21.75 3.08 -6.80
C VAL A 131 -21.06 3.45 -8.10
N LEU A 132 -21.04 2.58 -9.10
CA LEU A 132 -20.39 2.89 -10.37
C LEU A 132 -21.28 3.76 -11.27
N GLU A 133 -20.66 4.64 -12.05
CA GLU A 133 -21.37 5.38 -13.09
C GLU A 133 -22.08 4.44 -14.08
N GLY A 134 -23.31 4.78 -14.43
CA GLY A 134 -24.20 4.00 -15.28
C GLY A 134 -25.02 2.93 -14.55
N GLU A 135 -24.72 2.63 -13.28
CA GLU A 135 -25.51 1.68 -12.50
C GLU A 135 -26.88 2.25 -12.10
N ILE A 136 -27.71 1.37 -11.55
CA ILE A 136 -29.00 1.72 -10.96
C ILE A 136 -28.84 1.55 -9.45
N VAL A 137 -29.15 2.59 -8.69
CA VAL A 137 -29.18 2.55 -7.23
C VAL A 137 -30.60 2.81 -6.75
N THR A 138 -31.03 2.06 -5.74
CA THR A 138 -32.29 2.31 -5.05
C THR A 138 -31.98 2.66 -3.61
N LEU A 139 -32.39 3.85 -3.20
CA LEU A 139 -32.40 4.29 -1.81
C LEU A 139 -33.74 3.91 -1.20
N HIS A 140 -33.72 3.37 0.01
CA HIS A 140 -34.93 2.98 0.72
C HIS A 140 -34.96 3.67 2.08
N CYS A 141 -35.92 4.56 2.25
CA CYS A 141 -36.25 5.13 3.55
C CYS A 141 -37.05 4.09 4.30
N ARG A 142 -36.52 3.59 5.41
CA ARG A 142 -37.11 2.48 6.15
C ARG A 142 -37.53 2.96 7.54
N GLU A 143 -38.80 2.76 7.88
CA GLU A 143 -39.31 2.86 9.24
C GLU A 143 -39.16 1.52 9.98
N GLU A 144 -38.80 1.55 11.26
CA GLU A 144 -38.64 0.35 12.09
C GLU A 144 -39.96 -0.40 12.32
N ALA A 145 -41.02 0.33 12.66
CA ALA A 145 -42.30 -0.22 13.12
C ALA A 145 -43.24 -0.65 11.97
N THR A 146 -42.97 -0.23 10.73
CA THR A 146 -43.90 -0.39 9.60
C THR A 146 -43.19 -0.94 8.37
N ALA A 147 -43.67 -2.06 7.86
CA ALA A 147 -43.16 -2.69 6.63
C ALA A 147 -43.94 -2.31 5.35
N PHE A 148 -44.98 -1.45 5.46
CA PHE A 148 -45.92 -1.14 4.38
C PHE A 148 -45.70 0.27 3.80
N ASN A 149 -46.21 0.48 2.59
CA ASN A 149 -46.09 1.71 1.81
C ASN A 149 -46.47 2.97 2.61
N TYR A 150 -45.47 3.80 2.93
CA TYR A 150 -45.63 5.15 3.45
C TYR A 150 -45.02 6.17 2.49
N ILE A 151 -45.43 7.42 2.68
CA ILE A 151 -44.84 8.55 1.99
C ILE A 151 -43.49 8.87 2.65
N ALA A 152 -42.42 8.89 1.86
CA ALA A 152 -41.10 9.33 2.29
C ALA A 152 -40.59 10.45 1.38
N ASP A 153 -40.14 11.53 2.01
CA ASP A 153 -39.47 12.65 1.37
C ASP A 153 -37.96 12.39 1.35
N PHE A 154 -37.34 12.49 0.18
CA PHE A 154 -35.90 12.34 0.00
C PHE A 154 -35.24 13.69 -0.22
N TYR A 155 -34.17 13.93 0.52
CA TYR A 155 -33.39 15.14 0.45
C TYR A 155 -31.96 14.83 0.01
N LYS A 156 -31.40 15.70 -0.83
CA LYS A 156 -29.99 15.68 -1.20
C LYS A 156 -29.39 17.05 -0.93
N ASN A 157 -28.29 17.09 -0.18
CA ASN A 157 -27.61 18.32 0.22
C ASN A 157 -28.59 19.35 0.85
N GLY A 158 -29.57 18.85 1.60
CA GLY A 158 -30.60 19.65 2.26
C GLY A 158 -31.81 20.04 1.40
N LEU A 159 -31.80 19.77 0.10
CA LEU A 159 -32.90 20.09 -0.81
C LEU A 159 -33.81 18.88 -1.01
N LEU A 160 -35.13 19.09 -0.96
CA LEU A 160 -36.11 18.06 -1.32
C LEU A 160 -35.99 17.75 -2.81
N ILE A 161 -35.69 16.49 -3.16
CA ILE A 161 -35.50 16.06 -4.54
C ILE A 161 -36.58 15.09 -5.03
N HIS A 162 -37.24 14.38 -4.12
CA HIS A 162 -38.23 13.37 -4.47
C HIS A 162 -39.17 13.08 -3.29
N ALA A 163 -40.43 12.75 -3.57
CA ALA A 163 -41.38 12.22 -2.60
C ALA A 163 -41.92 10.89 -3.14
N SER A 164 -41.81 9.82 -2.35
CA SER A 164 -42.15 8.46 -2.78
C SER A 164 -43.22 7.84 -1.90
N TYR A 165 -44.24 7.24 -2.50
CA TYR A 165 -45.32 6.53 -1.79
C TYR A 165 -44.94 5.10 -1.35
N SER A 166 -43.77 4.61 -1.73
CA SER A 166 -43.29 3.26 -1.39
C SER A 166 -42.09 3.29 -0.46
N GLY A 167 -41.70 4.46 0.04
CA GLY A 167 -40.45 4.64 0.78
C GLY A 167 -39.19 4.46 -0.07
N LYS A 168 -39.28 4.29 -1.40
CA LYS A 168 -38.14 3.98 -2.28
C LYS A 168 -37.93 5.03 -3.35
N MET A 169 -36.67 5.41 -3.56
CA MET A 169 -36.25 6.29 -4.65
C MET A 169 -35.18 5.57 -5.48
N THR A 170 -35.39 5.45 -6.79
CA THR A 170 -34.43 4.84 -7.71
C THR A 170 -33.77 5.90 -8.58
N ILE A 171 -32.44 5.91 -8.60
CA ILE A 171 -31.64 6.72 -9.52
C ILE A 171 -31.20 5.79 -10.64
N HIS A 172 -31.65 6.09 -11.86
CA HIS A 172 -31.26 5.36 -13.05
C HIS A 172 -30.05 6.03 -13.70
N ASN A 173 -29.09 5.24 -14.18
CA ASN A 173 -27.91 5.73 -14.88
C ASN A 173 -27.12 6.75 -14.03
N VAL A 174 -26.63 6.29 -12.88
CA VAL A 174 -25.88 7.09 -11.91
C VAL A 174 -24.73 7.85 -12.57
N SER A 175 -24.55 9.10 -12.18
CA SER A 175 -23.51 10.01 -12.69
C SER A 175 -22.77 10.70 -11.54
N ARG A 176 -21.62 11.34 -11.81
CA ARG A 176 -20.96 12.22 -10.81
C ARG A 176 -21.88 13.27 -10.17
N ALA A 177 -22.89 13.75 -10.89
CA ALA A 177 -23.82 14.73 -10.34
C ALA A 177 -24.68 14.14 -9.21
N ASP A 178 -24.82 12.81 -9.13
CA ASP A 178 -25.62 12.11 -8.12
C ASP A 178 -24.90 11.97 -6.76
N GLU A 179 -23.60 12.22 -6.70
CA GLU A 179 -22.82 12.21 -5.46
C GLU A 179 -23.32 13.29 -4.48
N GLY A 180 -23.36 12.98 -3.19
CA GLY A 180 -23.73 13.94 -2.15
C GLY A 180 -24.32 13.33 -0.88
N LEU A 181 -24.76 14.21 0.03
CA LEU A 181 -25.36 13.82 1.31
C LEU A 181 -26.87 13.63 1.15
N TYR A 182 -27.35 12.39 1.32
CA TYR A 182 -28.76 12.03 1.28
C TYR A 182 -29.33 11.84 2.67
N LYS A 183 -30.58 12.22 2.86
CA LYS A 183 -31.39 11.86 4.04
C LYS A 183 -32.84 11.68 3.60
N CYS A 184 -33.64 10.99 4.41
CA CYS A 184 -35.07 10.88 4.16
C CYS A 184 -35.89 11.27 5.39
N ARG A 185 -37.16 11.58 5.16
CA ARG A 185 -38.13 11.90 6.19
C ARG A 185 -39.43 11.16 5.93
N ILE A 186 -39.98 10.55 6.97
CA ILE A 186 -41.32 9.97 6.95
C ILE A 186 -42.20 10.88 7.82
N PRO A 187 -43.36 11.36 7.32
CA PRO A 187 -44.31 12.11 8.14
C PRO A 187 -44.65 11.32 9.41
N GLU A 188 -44.75 12.01 10.55
CA GLU A 188 -45.03 11.45 11.88
C GLU A 188 -43.90 10.59 12.50
N ALA A 189 -43.09 9.87 11.71
CA ALA A 189 -42.01 9.02 12.24
C ALA A 189 -40.65 9.73 12.42
N GLY A 190 -40.34 10.74 11.60
CA GLY A 190 -39.12 11.56 11.75
C GLY A 190 -38.16 11.51 10.56
N GLU A 191 -36.91 11.91 10.78
CA GLU A 191 -35.85 11.98 9.77
C GLU A 191 -34.76 10.93 10.02
N SER A 192 -34.19 10.38 8.94
CA SER A 192 -33.00 9.54 9.01
C SER A 192 -31.75 10.36 9.31
N ALA A 193 -30.68 9.70 9.77
CA ALA A 193 -29.34 10.26 9.70
C ALA A 193 -28.96 10.56 8.23
N GLY A 194 -27.99 11.47 8.04
CA GLY A 194 -27.44 11.74 6.72
C GLY A 194 -26.48 10.64 6.27
N SER A 195 -26.55 10.23 5.00
CA SER A 195 -25.66 9.25 4.39
C SER A 195 -25.04 9.79 3.11
N TRP A 196 -23.71 9.69 3.00
CA TRP A 196 -22.99 10.15 1.81
C TRP A 196 -23.00 9.06 0.74
N LEU A 197 -23.63 9.34 -0.40
CA LEU A 197 -23.58 8.48 -1.58
C LEU A 197 -22.36 8.87 -2.42
N THR A 198 -21.34 8.00 -2.44
CA THR A 198 -20.14 8.17 -3.27
C THR A 198 -20.36 7.55 -4.65
N VAL A 199 -19.97 8.25 -5.72
CA VAL A 199 -20.03 7.73 -7.09
C VAL A 199 -18.60 7.47 -7.58
N ALA A 200 -18.34 6.29 -8.11
CA ALA A 200 -17.05 5.90 -8.68
C ALA A 200 -17.13 5.79 -10.20
N SER A 201 -16.05 6.13 -10.89
CA SER A 201 -15.98 5.93 -12.33
C SER A 201 -16.07 4.44 -12.66
N SER A 202 -16.84 4.11 -13.68
CA SER A 202 -16.88 2.76 -14.26
C SER A 202 -15.65 2.46 -15.11
N VAL A 203 -14.87 3.49 -15.50
CA VAL A 203 -13.62 3.37 -16.25
C VAL A 203 -12.45 3.33 -15.27
N ILE A 204 -11.55 2.37 -15.45
CA ILE A 204 -10.32 2.26 -14.68
C ILE A 204 -9.11 2.29 -15.61
N LEU A 205 -8.02 2.88 -15.11
CA LEU A 205 -6.71 2.81 -15.72
C LEU A 205 -5.80 1.98 -14.83
N GLU A 206 -5.34 0.85 -15.35
CA GLU A 206 -4.36 0.01 -14.68
C GLU A 206 -2.96 0.39 -15.16
N THR A 207 -2.19 0.99 -14.25
CA THR A 207 -0.76 1.22 -14.41
C THR A 207 0.03 0.02 -13.84
N PRO A 208 1.28 -0.20 -14.28
CA PRO A 208 2.17 -1.16 -13.65
C PRO A 208 2.28 -0.90 -12.13
N VAL A 209 2.09 -1.94 -11.33
CA VAL A 209 2.13 -1.86 -9.86
C VAL A 209 3.53 -1.53 -9.34
N HIS A 210 4.56 -2.02 -10.03
CA HIS A 210 5.95 -1.75 -9.70
C HIS A 210 6.50 -0.60 -10.55
N PRO A 211 7.41 0.22 -10.01
CA PRO A 211 8.09 1.25 -10.79
C PRO A 211 8.75 0.64 -12.03
N VAL A 212 8.50 1.25 -13.19
CA VAL A 212 9.04 0.75 -14.45
C VAL A 212 10.49 1.21 -14.60
N ILE A 213 11.38 0.31 -14.98
CA ILE A 213 12.79 0.65 -15.18
C ILE A 213 12.95 1.34 -16.54
N GLU A 214 13.79 2.38 -16.59
CA GLU A 214 14.14 3.03 -17.85
C GLU A 214 14.68 2.04 -18.88
N GLY A 215 14.23 2.19 -20.13
CA GLY A 215 14.56 1.29 -21.23
C GLY A 215 13.62 0.08 -21.36
N GLU A 216 12.84 -0.27 -20.34
CA GLU A 216 11.83 -1.34 -20.42
C GLU A 216 10.55 -0.87 -21.10
N ALA A 217 9.68 -1.84 -21.42
CA ALA A 217 8.35 -1.57 -21.95
C ALA A 217 7.30 -1.54 -20.83
N ALA A 218 6.38 -0.57 -20.89
CA ALA A 218 5.21 -0.51 -20.02
C ALA A 218 3.93 -0.60 -20.85
N THR A 219 2.87 -1.18 -20.30
CA THR A 219 1.53 -1.15 -20.91
C THR A 219 0.51 -0.64 -19.91
N LEU A 220 -0.26 0.35 -20.34
CA LEU A 220 -1.40 0.91 -19.63
C LEU A 220 -2.68 0.27 -20.15
N HIS A 221 -3.56 -0.15 -19.25
CA HIS A 221 -4.82 -0.81 -19.61
C HIS A 221 -5.99 0.06 -19.16
N CYS A 222 -6.71 0.62 -20.12
CA CYS A 222 -7.96 1.33 -19.90
C CYS A 222 -9.13 0.38 -20.15
N ARG A 223 -9.93 0.10 -19.12
CA ARG A 223 -11.03 -0.85 -19.22
C ARG A 223 -12.21 -0.46 -18.33
N LEU A 224 -13.34 -1.12 -18.54
CA LEU A 224 -14.49 -0.99 -17.65
C LEU A 224 -14.35 -1.94 -16.46
N LYS A 225 -14.74 -1.49 -15.27
CA LYS A 225 -14.72 -2.31 -14.06
C LYS A 225 -15.72 -3.47 -14.14
N SER A 226 -16.86 -3.25 -14.79
CA SER A 226 -17.97 -4.20 -14.91
C SER A 226 -17.92 -5.09 -16.16
N SER A 227 -16.93 -4.92 -17.04
CA SER A 227 -16.87 -5.65 -18.30
C SER A 227 -15.43 -5.97 -18.73
N PRO A 228 -15.12 -7.23 -19.11
CA PRO A 228 -13.82 -7.60 -19.65
C PRO A 228 -13.65 -7.19 -21.13
N ALA A 229 -14.68 -6.60 -21.75
CA ALA A 229 -14.61 -6.20 -23.16
C ALA A 229 -13.57 -5.09 -23.38
N LYS A 230 -13.01 -5.07 -24.59
CA LYS A 230 -12.04 -4.06 -25.02
C LYS A 230 -12.76 -2.91 -25.70
N PHE A 231 -12.42 -1.68 -25.31
CA PHE A 231 -13.06 -0.48 -25.83
C PHE A 231 -12.02 0.50 -26.40
N PRO A 232 -12.36 1.26 -27.45
CA PRO A 232 -11.53 2.38 -27.87
C PRO A 232 -11.38 3.39 -26.73
N ALA A 233 -10.15 3.76 -26.41
CA ALA A 233 -9.83 4.66 -25.31
C ALA A 233 -8.83 5.74 -25.74
N VAL A 234 -9.04 6.94 -25.22
CA VAL A 234 -8.13 8.07 -25.35
C VAL A 234 -7.29 8.18 -24.07
N PHE A 235 -5.98 8.36 -24.21
CA PHE A 235 -5.05 8.44 -23.08
C PHE A 235 -4.51 9.85 -22.92
N TYR A 236 -4.31 10.24 -21.66
CA TYR A 236 -3.75 11.51 -21.26
C TYR A 236 -2.62 11.32 -20.26
N LYS A 237 -1.58 12.15 -20.34
CA LYS A 237 -0.50 12.29 -19.37
C LYS A 237 -0.43 13.74 -18.92
N ASP A 238 -0.51 13.99 -17.62
CA ASP A 238 -0.46 15.33 -17.00
C ASP A 238 -1.48 16.30 -17.65
N GLY A 239 -2.64 15.75 -18.03
CA GLY A 239 -3.71 16.49 -18.73
C GLY A 239 -3.54 16.63 -20.24
N LEU A 240 -2.38 16.26 -20.81
CA LEU A 240 -2.11 16.33 -22.24
C LEU A 240 -2.50 15.04 -22.94
N PHE A 241 -3.14 15.13 -24.11
CA PHE A 241 -3.42 13.99 -24.98
C PHE A 241 -2.12 13.33 -25.45
N ILE A 242 -2.01 12.02 -25.26
CA ILE A 242 -0.83 11.24 -25.69
C ILE A 242 -1.14 10.18 -26.75
N GLY A 243 -2.42 9.86 -26.98
CA GLY A 243 -2.81 8.92 -28.03
C GLY A 243 -4.18 8.30 -27.84
N THR A 244 -4.58 7.53 -28.84
CA THR A 244 -5.81 6.73 -28.84
C THR A 244 -5.47 5.28 -29.14
N SER A 245 -6.11 4.36 -28.41
CA SER A 245 -6.02 2.92 -28.66
C SER A 245 -7.39 2.39 -29.04
N SER A 246 -7.47 1.54 -30.06
CA SER A 246 -8.72 0.85 -30.44
C SER A 246 -9.10 -0.28 -29.47
N THR A 247 -8.14 -0.77 -28.67
CA THR A 247 -8.31 -1.92 -27.79
C THR A 247 -8.35 -1.56 -26.31
N GLY A 248 -8.10 -0.29 -25.97
CA GLY A 248 -7.96 0.15 -24.59
C GLY A 248 -6.57 -0.11 -24.00
N ASN A 249 -5.62 -0.63 -24.77
CA ASN A 249 -4.25 -0.86 -24.32
C ASN A 249 -3.28 0.12 -24.97
N MET A 250 -2.44 0.79 -24.18
CA MET A 250 -1.39 1.68 -24.67
C MET A 250 -0.02 1.20 -24.20
N SER A 251 0.86 0.85 -25.13
CA SER A 251 2.22 0.39 -24.83
C SER A 251 3.25 1.49 -25.04
N ILE A 252 4.07 1.74 -24.04
CA ILE A 252 5.29 2.52 -24.13
C ILE A 252 6.42 1.52 -24.34
N HIS A 253 6.91 1.38 -25.58
CA HIS A 253 7.90 0.34 -25.92
C HIS A 253 9.27 0.57 -25.27
N ARG A 254 9.61 1.82 -24.98
CA ARG A 254 10.83 2.22 -24.30
C ARG A 254 10.56 3.38 -23.34
N VAL A 255 10.54 3.06 -22.05
CA VAL A 255 10.27 4.03 -20.98
C VAL A 255 11.51 4.89 -20.72
N TYR A 256 11.29 6.15 -20.38
CA TYR A 256 12.29 7.19 -20.08
C TYR A 256 11.83 7.95 -18.84
N MET A 257 12.73 8.67 -18.15
CA MET A 257 12.35 9.51 -16.99
C MET A 257 11.18 10.47 -17.29
N SER A 258 11.09 11.00 -18.51
CA SER A 258 10.01 11.90 -18.93
C SER A 258 8.61 11.26 -18.98
N HIS A 259 8.54 9.93 -18.95
CA HIS A 259 7.28 9.19 -18.91
C HIS A 259 6.70 9.11 -17.49
N GLU A 260 7.43 9.51 -16.45
CA GLU A 260 6.84 9.65 -15.12
C GLU A 260 5.77 10.76 -15.09
N GLY A 261 4.64 10.51 -14.44
CA GLY A 261 3.55 11.49 -14.29
C GLY A 261 2.18 10.88 -14.01
N LEU A 262 1.16 11.73 -14.06
CA LEU A 262 -0.25 11.35 -13.84
C LEU A 262 -0.91 10.95 -15.15
N TYR A 263 -1.36 9.71 -15.23
CA TYR A 263 -2.08 9.19 -16.38
C TYR A 263 -3.57 9.06 -16.10
N LYS A 264 -4.41 9.33 -17.10
CA LYS A 264 -5.83 8.96 -17.10
C LYS A 264 -6.24 8.52 -18.50
N CYS A 265 -7.36 7.81 -18.59
CA CYS A 265 -7.96 7.46 -19.87
C CYS A 265 -9.43 7.85 -19.94
N HIS A 266 -9.96 7.95 -21.15
CA HIS A 266 -11.35 8.29 -21.44
C HIS A 266 -11.92 7.30 -22.45
N ILE A 267 -13.11 6.78 -22.16
CA ILE A 267 -13.90 5.94 -23.08
C ILE A 267 -15.12 6.74 -23.51
N SER A 268 -15.25 6.98 -24.81
CA SER A 268 -16.34 7.78 -25.38
C SER A 268 -17.71 7.22 -25.01
N GLY A 269 -18.59 8.08 -24.49
CA GLY A 269 -19.94 7.70 -24.07
C GLY A 269 -20.02 6.99 -22.72
N VAL A 270 -18.89 6.71 -22.06
CA VAL A 270 -18.86 6.12 -20.72
C VAL A 270 -18.31 7.09 -19.69
N GLY A 271 -17.09 7.61 -19.88
CA GLY A 271 -16.48 8.52 -18.92
C GLY A 271 -14.96 8.50 -18.88
N GLU A 272 -14.39 9.13 -17.85
CA GLU A 272 -12.95 9.17 -17.60
C GLU A 272 -12.55 8.30 -16.40
N SER A 273 -11.37 7.69 -16.45
CA SER A 273 -10.78 7.02 -15.30
C SER A 273 -10.28 8.02 -14.25
N PRO A 274 -10.15 7.60 -12.98
CA PRO A 274 -9.31 8.29 -12.02
C PRO A 274 -7.88 8.44 -12.56
N GLN A 275 -7.14 9.44 -12.06
CA GLN A 275 -5.73 9.59 -12.36
C GLN A 275 -4.91 8.55 -11.59
N SER A 276 -3.92 7.96 -12.26
CA SER A 276 -2.95 7.04 -11.66
C SER A 276 -1.53 7.48 -11.96
N TRP A 277 -0.65 7.44 -10.95
CA TRP A 277 0.76 7.80 -11.11
C TRP A 277 1.54 6.65 -11.71
N LEU A 278 2.33 6.92 -12.76
CA LEU A 278 3.32 5.99 -13.29
C LEU A 278 4.70 6.37 -12.75
N THR A 279 5.24 5.57 -11.83
CA THR A 279 6.60 5.77 -11.32
C THR A 279 7.61 5.15 -12.27
N VAL A 280 8.67 5.90 -12.60
CA VAL A 280 9.80 5.42 -13.40
C VAL A 280 11.06 5.42 -12.55
N ARG A 281 11.91 4.41 -12.70
CA ARG A 281 13.23 4.34 -12.04
C ARG A 281 14.34 4.36 -13.07
N ALA A 282 15.39 5.11 -12.79
CA ALA A 282 16.58 5.12 -13.62
C ALA A 282 17.13 3.71 -13.75
N PHE A 283 17.58 3.36 -14.95
CA PHE A 283 18.35 2.15 -15.15
C PHE A 283 19.71 2.36 -14.47
N HIS A 284 19.79 1.98 -13.20
CA HIS A 284 21.07 1.87 -12.54
C HIS A 284 21.77 0.65 -13.14
N THR A 285 22.74 0.90 -14.02
CA THR A 285 23.86 -0.03 -14.15
C THR A 285 24.54 -0.07 -12.78
N GLU A 286 24.07 -0.95 -11.92
CA GLU A 286 24.89 -1.51 -10.87
C GLU A 286 25.99 -2.37 -11.53
N THR A 287 26.90 -1.72 -12.27
CA THR A 287 28.31 -2.08 -12.17
C THR A 287 28.75 -1.60 -10.80
N CYS A 288 28.23 -2.29 -9.78
CA CYS A 288 28.23 -1.88 -8.40
C CYS A 288 29.64 -2.08 -7.87
N LEU A 289 30.53 -1.10 -8.12
CA LEU A 289 31.80 -0.93 -7.42
C LEU A 289 32.76 -2.13 -7.36
N ASP A 290 32.43 -3.30 -7.92
CA ASP A 290 33.08 -4.57 -7.64
C ASP A 290 34.48 -4.59 -8.25
N HIS A 291 34.64 -4.01 -9.44
CA HIS A 291 35.97 -3.87 -10.05
C HIS A 291 36.88 -2.90 -9.26
N PHE A 292 36.34 -1.79 -8.78
CA PHE A 292 37.11 -0.80 -8.02
C PHE A 292 37.43 -1.32 -6.62
N PHE A 293 36.46 -1.97 -5.96
CA PHE A 293 36.61 -2.60 -4.65
C PHE A 293 37.59 -3.77 -4.72
N TYR A 294 37.47 -4.63 -5.74
CA TYR A 294 38.39 -5.75 -5.99
C TYR A 294 39.80 -5.25 -6.32
N PHE A 295 39.94 -4.19 -7.12
CA PHE A 295 41.24 -3.54 -7.37
C PHE A 295 41.85 -2.99 -6.07
N PHE A 296 41.08 -2.29 -5.24
CA PHE A 296 41.55 -1.80 -3.93
C PHE A 296 41.88 -2.95 -2.97
N LEU A 297 41.14 -4.05 -3.00
CA LEU A 297 41.39 -5.26 -2.21
C LEU A 297 42.71 -5.93 -2.65
N LEU A 298 42.95 -6.04 -3.96
CA LEU A 298 44.20 -6.54 -4.53
C LEU A 298 45.40 -5.63 -4.19
N LEU A 299 45.22 -4.31 -4.25
CA LEU A 299 46.29 -3.37 -3.90
C LEU A 299 46.63 -3.42 -2.40
N LYS A 300 45.61 -3.53 -1.54
CA LYS A 300 45.75 -3.69 -0.08
C LYS A 300 46.45 -5.00 0.27
N THR A 301 46.05 -6.12 -0.35
CA THR A 301 46.67 -7.43 -0.12
C THR A 301 48.11 -7.49 -0.63
N ALA A 302 48.41 -6.90 -1.78
CA ALA A 302 49.79 -6.82 -2.27
C ALA A 302 50.69 -5.99 -1.34
N SER A 303 50.20 -4.84 -0.86
CA SER A 303 50.95 -3.97 0.05
C SER A 303 51.24 -4.63 1.40
N THR A 304 50.28 -5.36 1.97
CA THR A 304 50.49 -6.08 3.24
C THR A 304 51.49 -7.22 3.11
N VAL A 305 51.48 -7.96 1.99
CA VAL A 305 52.45 -9.02 1.72
C VAL A 305 53.87 -8.47 1.57
N VAL A 306 54.05 -7.36 0.85
CA VAL A 306 55.36 -6.72 0.69
C VAL A 306 55.90 -6.22 2.02
N LEU A 307 55.05 -5.58 2.84
CA LEU A 307 55.46 -5.10 4.15
C LEU A 307 55.83 -6.24 5.09
N ALA A 308 55.07 -7.34 5.08
CA ALA A 308 55.39 -8.54 5.86
C ALA A 308 56.72 -9.16 5.44
N ALA A 309 57.00 -9.25 4.12
CA ALA A 309 58.26 -9.77 3.61
C ALA A 309 59.45 -8.88 4.02
N LEU A 310 59.30 -7.55 3.94
CA LEU A 310 60.32 -6.60 4.39
C LEU A 310 60.57 -6.70 5.90
N LEU A 311 59.52 -6.85 6.71
CA LEU A 311 59.66 -7.05 8.15
C LEU A 311 60.37 -8.37 8.46
N LEU A 312 60.04 -9.46 7.76
CA LEU A 312 60.72 -10.75 7.92
C LEU A 312 62.19 -10.66 7.49
N LEU A 313 62.51 -9.91 6.43
CA LEU A 313 63.89 -9.63 6.03
C LEU A 313 64.63 -8.81 7.08
N LEU A 314 64.02 -7.76 7.63
CA LEU A 314 64.62 -6.94 8.68
C LEU A 314 64.83 -7.74 9.96
N VAL A 315 63.87 -8.58 10.36
CA VAL A 315 64.01 -9.49 11.50
C VAL A 315 65.08 -10.56 11.22
N GLY A 316 65.14 -11.07 9.98
CA GLY A 316 66.18 -11.99 9.54
C GLY A 316 67.57 -11.36 9.58
N LEU A 317 67.73 -10.13 9.08
CA LEU A 317 68.96 -9.34 9.15
C LEU A 317 69.32 -8.99 10.59
N TYR A 318 68.34 -8.66 11.43
CA TYR A 318 68.53 -8.41 12.85
C TYR A 318 69.02 -9.66 13.59
N HIS A 319 68.40 -10.81 13.37
CA HIS A 319 68.86 -12.08 13.93
C HIS A 319 70.21 -12.53 13.35
N CYS A 320 70.48 -12.26 12.07
CA CYS A 320 71.78 -12.51 11.46
C CYS A 320 72.85 -11.61 12.09
N SER A 321 72.54 -10.33 12.34
CA SER A 321 73.44 -9.40 13.03
C SER A 321 73.69 -9.82 14.50
N GLN A 322 72.67 -10.31 15.21
CA GLN A 322 72.83 -10.85 16.56
C GLN A 322 73.66 -12.15 16.57
N LYS A 323 73.48 -13.04 15.59
CA LYS A 323 74.28 -14.27 15.46
C LYS A 323 75.72 -13.97 15.00
N CYS A 324 75.94 -13.01 14.11
CA CYS A 324 77.28 -12.53 13.75
C CYS A 324 78.00 -11.83 14.91
N CYS A 325 77.28 -11.23 15.86
CA CYS A 325 77.87 -10.73 17.10
C CYS A 325 78.18 -11.84 18.13
N ALA A 326 77.59 -13.03 18.02
CA ALA A 326 77.87 -14.15 18.92
C ALA A 326 79.14 -14.95 18.54
N GLU A 327 79.57 -14.92 17.27
CA GLU A 327 80.75 -15.67 16.77
C GLU A 327 82.07 -14.85 16.81
N LYS A 328 82.07 -13.61 17.32
CA LYS A 328 83.31 -12.80 17.49
C LYS A 328 83.58 -12.41 18.95
N ARG A 329 84.05 -13.39 19.73
CA ARG A 329 85.19 -13.21 20.66
C ARG A 329 86.30 -14.16 20.16
N PRO A 330 87.51 -13.67 19.88
CA PRO A 330 88.38 -13.16 20.94
C PRO A 330 89.06 -11.81 20.64
N GLN A 331 89.43 -11.17 21.77
CA GLN A 331 90.48 -10.17 21.97
C GLN A 331 90.54 -8.91 21.08
N GLY A 332 90.42 -7.76 21.76
CA GLY A 332 91.10 -6.54 21.34
C GLY A 332 90.17 -5.34 21.20
N ASN A 333 90.29 -4.41 22.15
CA ASN A 333 89.75 -3.05 22.21
C ASN A 333 89.31 -2.43 20.87
N SER A 334 88.10 -1.88 20.85
CA SER A 334 87.83 -0.63 20.13
C SER A 334 86.56 0.04 20.67
N VAL A 335 86.76 1.25 21.16
CA VAL A 335 85.72 2.23 21.50
C VAL A 335 84.94 2.57 20.22
N CYS A 336 83.61 2.42 20.23
CA CYS A 336 82.76 3.05 19.22
C CYS A 336 81.98 4.18 19.90
N GLY A 337 82.36 5.41 19.57
CA GLY A 337 81.57 6.61 19.80
C GLY A 337 80.97 7.13 18.50
N PHE A 338 79.95 7.97 18.71
CA PHE A 338 79.41 9.05 17.88
C PHE A 338 78.14 8.84 17.03
N ILE A 339 77.16 9.65 17.45
CA ILE A 339 76.08 10.42 16.78
C ILE A 339 74.87 9.66 16.25
#